data_AF-A0A522W5P6-F1
#
_entry.id   AF-A0A522W5P6-F1
#
_cell.length_a   1.000
_cell.length_b   1.000
_cell.length_c   1.000
_cell.angle_alpha   90.00
_cell.angle_beta   90.00
_cell.angle_gamma   90.00
#
_symmetry.space_group_name_H-M   'P 1'
#
loop_
_entity.id
_entity.type
_entity.pdbx_description
1 polymer ?
#
loop_
_entity_poly.entity_id
_entity_poly.type
_entity_poly.pdbx_seq_one_letter_code
_entity_poly.pdbx_strand_id
1 'polypeptide(L)'
;LGDVSGGRGGELHAAMNVIAQEGRGVVVLIREPMPTSLSDRIRAREGVAPPVELRDYGVGAQILLDLGIKDMILLSNTKRTIVGLAEGYGLNLVEQRPITIV
;
A
#
# COMPACT_ATOMS: atom_id res chain seq x y z
N LEU A 1 -12.12 -13.38 -5.17
CA LEU A 1 -11.86 -12.16 -4.38
C LEU A 1 -11.98 -12.56 -2.92
N GLY A 2 -10.88 -12.94 -2.27
CA GLY A 2 -10.94 -13.59 -0.97
C GLY A 2 -9.85 -14.66 -0.83
N ASP A 3 -8.60 -14.26 -1.01
CA ASP A 3 -7.49 -15.08 -0.56
C ASP A 3 -7.26 -14.77 0.94
N VAL A 4 -7.78 -15.64 1.79
CA VAL A 4 -7.63 -15.59 3.25
C VAL A 4 -6.24 -16.09 3.70
N SER A 5 -5.43 -16.64 2.80
CA SER A 5 -4.12 -17.23 3.10
C SER A 5 -2.98 -16.19 3.11
N GLY A 6 -3.30 -14.92 2.93
CA GLY A 6 -2.35 -13.81 2.80
C GLY A 6 -2.32 -12.81 3.95
N GLY A 7 -2.85 -13.08 5.15
CA GLY A 7 -2.75 -12.17 6.33
C GLY A 7 -3.32 -10.75 6.17
N ARG A 8 -3.80 -10.37 4.98
CA ARG A 8 -4.25 -9.03 4.59
C ARG A 8 -5.76 -8.96 4.32
N GLY A 9 -6.49 -10.05 4.56
CA GLY A 9 -7.91 -10.18 4.22
C GLY A 9 -8.82 -9.15 4.90
N GLY A 10 -8.40 -8.61 6.06
CA GLY A 10 -9.14 -7.58 6.79
C GLY A 10 -8.61 -6.14 6.64
N GLU A 11 -7.39 -5.95 6.16
CA GLU A 11 -6.74 -4.62 6.14
C GLU A 11 -7.44 -3.65 5.19
N LEU A 12 -7.84 -4.12 4.01
CA LEU A 12 -8.56 -3.29 3.04
C LEU A 12 -9.91 -2.84 3.61
N HIS A 13 -10.65 -3.76 4.22
CA HIS A 13 -11.97 -3.45 4.79
C HIS A 13 -11.84 -2.49 5.98
N ALA A 14 -10.86 -2.70 6.86
CA ALA A 14 -10.57 -1.80 7.96
C ALA A 14 -10.16 -0.40 7.47
N ALA A 15 -9.29 -0.31 6.45
CA ALA A 15 -8.91 0.98 5.85
C ALA A 15 -10.12 1.72 5.25
N MET A 16 -11.00 0.99 4.55
CA MET A 16 -12.24 1.57 4.03
C MET A 16 -13.16 2.08 5.15
N ASN A 17 -13.24 1.38 6.28
CA ASN A 17 -14.03 1.83 7.43
C ASN A 17 -13.46 3.11 8.05
N VAL A 18 -12.13 3.22 8.17
CA VAL A 18 -11.48 4.46 8.65
C VAL A 18 -11.77 5.61 7.71
N ILE A 19 -11.67 5.40 6.40
CA ILE A 19 -11.99 6.43 5.38
C ILE A 19 -13.47 6.84 5.47
N ALA A 20 -14.38 5.88 5.65
CA ALA A 20 -15.81 6.16 5.78
C ALA A 20 -16.12 6.99 7.04
N GLN A 21 -15.44 6.72 8.17
CA GLN A 21 -15.59 7.49 9.41
C GLN A 21 -15.09 8.93 9.26
N GLU A 22 -14.00 9.14 8.52
CA GLU A 22 -13.47 10.48 8.22
C GLU A 22 -14.35 11.24 7.21
N GLY A 23 -15.22 10.53 6.47
CA GLY A 23 -16.11 11.09 5.45
C GLY A 23 -15.38 11.53 4.16
N ARG A 24 -14.06 11.36 4.09
CA ARG A 24 -13.23 11.66 2.92
C ARG A 24 -12.01 10.74 2.87
N GLY A 25 -11.63 10.31 1.67
CA GLY A 25 -10.41 9.56 1.45
C GLY A 25 -10.41 8.85 0.11
N VAL A 26 -9.25 8.28 -0.25
CA VAL A 26 -9.04 7.59 -1.52
C VAL A 26 -8.38 6.25 -1.25
N VAL A 27 -8.84 5.21 -1.96
CA VAL A 27 -8.20 3.90 -2.01
C VAL A 27 -7.71 3.66 -3.43
N VAL A 28 -6.40 3.54 -3.59
CA VAL A 28 -5.78 3.21 -4.89
C VAL A 28 -5.45 1.71 -4.90
N LEU A 29 -6.15 0.94 -5.74
CA LEU A 29 -5.88 -0.48 -5.93
C LEU A 29 -5.06 -0.70 -7.20
N ILE A 30 -3.76 -0.90 -7.04
CA ILE A 30 -2.86 -1.25 -8.15
C ILE A 30 -2.89 -2.77 -8.31
N ARG A 31 -3.30 -3.23 -9.49
CA ARG A 31 -3.26 -4.64 -9.85
C ARG A 31 -1.92 -4.92 -10.52
N GLU A 32 -0.90 -5.26 -9.74
CA GLU A 32 0.30 -5.88 -10.27
C GLU A 32 0.06 -7.38 -10.39
N PRO A 33 -0.06 -7.96 -11.60
CA PRO A 33 0.09 -9.39 -11.75
C PRO A 33 1.56 -9.71 -11.50
N MET A 34 1.91 -10.19 -10.31
CA MET A 34 3.22 -10.82 -10.08
C MET A 34 3.12 -12.29 -10.48
N PRO A 35 3.54 -12.68 -11.71
CA PRO A 35 3.50 -14.07 -12.14
C PRO A 35 4.37 -14.98 -11.26
N THR A 36 5.37 -14.43 -10.56
CA THR A 36 6.27 -15.16 -9.67
C THR A 36 5.86 -15.15 -8.20
N SER A 37 4.76 -14.47 -7.83
CA SER A 37 4.39 -14.25 -6.41
C SER A 37 4.30 -15.53 -5.58
N LEU A 38 3.83 -16.63 -6.17
CA LEU A 38 3.79 -17.93 -5.49
C LEU A 38 5.19 -18.51 -5.29
N SER A 39 6.01 -18.50 -6.35
CA SER A 39 7.39 -18.99 -6.32
C SER A 39 8.26 -18.20 -5.32
N ASP A 40 8.07 -16.88 -5.25
CA ASP A 40 8.81 -16.01 -4.33
C ASP A 40 8.39 -16.22 -2.88
N ARG A 41 7.09 -16.47 -2.61
CA ARG A 41 6.60 -16.86 -1.28
C ARG A 41 7.15 -18.20 -0.81
N ILE A 42 7.34 -19.16 -1.72
CA ILE A 42 7.96 -20.46 -1.40
C ILE A 42 9.45 -20.26 -1.11
N ARG A 43 10.17 -19.51 -1.95
CA ARG A 43 11.60 -19.20 -1.76
C ARG A 43 11.88 -18.49 -0.43
N ALA A 44 11.01 -17.56 -0.04
CA ALA A 44 11.12 -16.87 1.24
C ALA A 44 10.94 -17.83 2.44
N ARG A 45 10.09 -18.87 2.33
CA ARG A 45 9.98 -19.91 3.37
C ARG A 45 11.22 -20.81 3.46
N GLU A 46 11.88 -21.02 2.34
CA GLU A 46 13.14 -21.77 2.23
C GLU A 46 14.36 -20.94 2.69
N GLY A 47 14.16 -19.73 3.21
CA GLY A 47 15.24 -18.86 3.71
C GLY A 47 16.00 -18.12 2.61
N VAL A 48 15.54 -18.18 1.36
CA VAL A 48 16.11 -17.39 0.26
C VAL A 48 15.46 -16.01 0.29
N ALA A 49 16.27 -14.97 0.50
CA ALA A 49 15.78 -13.60 0.51
C ALA A 49 15.10 -13.30 -0.84
N PRO A 50 13.82 -12.90 -0.85
CA PRO A 50 13.18 -12.48 -2.08
C PRO A 50 13.89 -11.23 -2.62
N PRO A 51 13.93 -11.05 -3.95
CA PRO A 51 14.49 -9.84 -4.54
C PRO A 51 13.82 -8.61 -3.94
N VAL A 52 14.60 -7.55 -3.71
CA VAL A 52 14.08 -6.26 -3.22
C VAL A 52 13.09 -5.74 -4.26
N GLU A 53 11.79 -5.87 -3.97
CA GLU A 53 10.74 -5.31 -4.81
C GLU A 53 10.90 -3.78 -4.84
N LEU A 54 11.40 -3.24 -5.97
CA LEU A 54 11.02 -1.91 -6.41
C LEU A 54 9.54 -1.98 -6.77
N ARG A 55 8.67 -1.74 -5.78
CA ARG A 55 7.26 -1.54 -6.05
C ARG A 55 7.12 -0.25 -6.82
N ASP A 56 6.35 -0.26 -7.89
CA ASP A 56 6.10 0.90 -8.76
C ASP A 56 5.20 1.91 -8.05
N TYR A 57 5.70 2.54 -6.99
CA TYR A 57 5.01 3.62 -6.26
C TYR A 57 4.74 4.83 -7.17
N GLY A 58 5.42 4.92 -8.32
CA GLY A 58 5.23 5.99 -9.30
C GLY A 58 3.82 6.03 -9.88
N VAL A 59 3.22 4.88 -10.21
CA VAL A 59 1.85 4.85 -10.77
C VAL A 59 0.84 5.27 -9.71
N GLY A 60 0.98 4.79 -8.47
CA GLY A 60 0.13 5.22 -7.35
C GLY A 60 0.26 6.71 -7.06
N ALA A 61 1.48 7.24 -7.11
CA ALA A 61 1.75 8.66 -6.92
C ALA A 61 1.11 9.53 -8.02
N GLN A 62 1.24 9.14 -9.29
CA GLN A 62 0.62 9.84 -10.42
C GLN A 62 -0.90 9.87 -10.31
N ILE A 63 -1.54 8.76 -9.95
CA ILE A 63 -3.00 8.71 -9.72
C ILE A 63 -3.42 9.71 -8.64
N LEU A 64 -2.68 9.78 -7.53
CA LEU A 64 -2.99 10.72 -6.44
C LEU A 64 -2.85 12.18 -6.88
N LEU A 65 -1.81 12.50 -7.66
CA LEU A 65 -1.62 13.84 -8.21
C LEU A 65 -2.71 14.24 -9.21
N ASP A 66 -3.12 13.33 -10.09
CA ASP A 66 -4.18 13.57 -11.07
C ASP A 66 -5.55 13.80 -10.37
N LEU A 67 -5.75 13.20 -9.20
CA LEU A 67 -6.89 13.48 -8.32
C LEU A 67 -6.76 14.81 -7.55
N GLY A 68 -5.65 15.53 -7.71
CA GLY A 68 -5.37 16.79 -7.04
C GLY A 68 -4.92 16.64 -5.57
N ILE A 69 -4.59 15.42 -5.13
CA ILE A 69 -4.11 15.17 -3.77
C ILE A 69 -2.65 15.57 -3.68
N LYS A 70 -2.32 16.38 -2.68
CA LYS A 70 -0.95 16.81 -2.38
C LYS A 70 -0.57 16.45 -0.95
N ASP A 71 -1.39 16.86 0.00
CA ASP A 71 -1.23 16.56 1.41
C ASP A 71 -2.17 15.42 1.83
N MET A 72 -1.64 14.37 2.45
CA MET A 72 -2.45 13.20 2.83
C MET A 72 -1.97 12.53 4.13
N ILE A 73 -2.89 11.80 4.75
CA ILE A 73 -2.61 10.86 5.84
C ILE A 73 -2.56 9.46 5.25
N LEU A 74 -1.44 8.76 5.43
CA LEU A 74 -1.31 7.39 4.95
C LEU A 74 -1.73 6.39 6.01
N LEU A 75 -2.64 5.49 5.62
CA LEU A 75 -3.00 4.31 6.41
C LEU A 75 -2.07 3.15 6.03
N SER A 76 -1.16 2.75 6.92
CA SER A 76 -0.22 1.64 6.66
C SER A 76 0.33 1.00 7.95
N ASN A 77 0.29 -0.33 8.00
CA ASN A 77 0.89 -1.16 9.06
C ASN A 77 2.37 -1.52 8.82
N THR A 78 2.92 -1.15 7.66
CA THR A 78 4.32 -1.43 7.32
C THR A 78 5.18 -0.19 7.51
N LYS A 79 6.29 -0.35 8.25
CA LYS A 79 7.37 0.66 8.32
C LYS A 79 8.24 0.53 7.07
N ARG A 80 7.76 1.01 5.93
CA ARG A 80 8.57 1.14 4.72
C ARG A 80 8.89 2.61 4.52
N THR A 81 10.16 2.93 4.33
CA THR A 81 10.61 4.31 4.14
C THR A 81 10.11 4.79 2.78
N ILE A 82 9.17 5.73 2.79
CA ILE A 82 8.50 6.28 1.59
C ILE A 82 9.35 7.42 1.03
N VAL A 83 10.63 7.15 0.75
CA VAL A 83 11.61 8.19 0.41
C VAL A 83 11.35 8.81 -0.99
N GLY A 84 10.50 8.21 -1.83
CA GLY A 84 10.29 8.68 -3.21
C GLY A 84 9.07 9.56 -3.48
N LEU A 85 8.09 9.68 -2.56
CA LEU A 85 6.84 10.40 -2.86
C LEU A 85 6.98 11.93 -2.74
N ALA A 86 7.72 12.41 -1.73
CA ALA A 86 7.90 13.83 -1.49
C ALA A 86 8.87 14.47 -2.49
N GLU A 87 10.04 13.86 -2.70
CA GLU A 87 11.10 14.44 -3.53
C GLU A 87 10.87 14.28 -5.04
N GLY A 88 10.09 13.28 -5.48
CA GLY A 88 9.86 12.98 -6.90
C GLY A 88 8.49 13.36 -7.46
N TYR A 89 7.45 13.43 -6.62
CA TYR A 89 6.06 13.57 -7.08
C TYR A 89 5.33 14.77 -6.45
N GLY A 90 5.90 15.47 -5.48
CA GLY A 90 5.21 16.59 -4.82
C GLY A 90 4.04 16.16 -3.93
N LEU A 91 4.11 14.93 -3.40
CA LEU A 91 3.15 14.38 -2.45
C LEU A 91 3.72 14.47 -1.03
N ASN A 92 3.00 15.17 -0.16
CA ASN A 92 3.36 15.38 1.24
C ASN A 92 2.57 14.42 2.14
N LEU A 93 3.32 13.65 2.92
CA LEU A 93 2.75 12.80 3.96
C LEU A 93 2.66 13.61 5.26
N VAL A 94 1.46 14.07 5.60
CA VAL A 94 1.24 14.86 6.82
C VAL A 94 1.30 13.97 8.06
N GLU A 95 0.81 12.74 7.95
CA GLU A 95 0.76 11.79 9.05
C GLU A 95 0.75 10.35 8.51
N GLN A 96 1.27 9.41 9.29
CA GLN A 96 1.08 7.98 9.06
C GLN A 96 0.29 7.39 10.22
N ARG A 97 -0.86 6.77 9.94
CA ARG A 97 -1.68 6.06 10.92
C ARG A 97 -1.70 4.55 10.64
N PRO A 98 -1.64 3.70 11.67
CA PRO A 98 -1.82 2.26 11.50
C PRO A 98 -3.29 1.93 11.17
N ILE A 99 -3.50 0.76 10.56
CA ILE A 99 -4.83 0.20 10.29
C ILE A 99 -5.11 -0.85 11.37
N THR A 100 -6.04 -0.56 12.27
CA THR A 100 -6.51 -1.54 13.27
C THR A 100 -7.47 -2.52 12.61
N ILE A 101 -7.08 -3.79 12.55
CA ILE A 101 -7.98 -4.89 12.16
C ILE A 101 -8.72 -5.31 13.42
N VAL A 102 -10.05 -5.18 13.41
CA VAL A 102 -10.94 -5.58 14.52
C VAL A 102 -11.61 -6.90 14.17
#